data_AF-A0A3C0EDP6-F1
#
_entry.id   AF-A0A3C0EDP6-F1
#
_cell.length_a   1.000
_cell.length_b   1.000
_cell.length_c   1.000
_cell.angle_alpha   90.00
_cell.angle_beta   90.00
_cell.angle_gamma   90.00
#
_symmetry.space_group_name_H-M   'P 1'
#
loop_
_entity.id
_entity.type
_entity.pdbx_description
1 polymer ?
#
loop_
_entity_poly.entity_id
_entity_poly.type
_entity_poly.pdbx_seq_one_letter_code
_entity_poly.pdbx_strand_id
1 'polypeptide(L)'
;MSHDHSDSHANNHDWDKLSRWHDDMTSAEPGGFPVFAVFLVSGEDREAHDVFRAFRTSFEKRGGGFQNLVIFGQHGISETVGDLLPRLGMSPDAIPSLALFGHRYAESVQILPLTHGDPDSERDTESQPWRKVLNQVEEAIDSQGQALDLASLQGTV
;
A
#
# COMPACT_ATOMS: atom_id res chain seq x y z
N MET A 1 23.25 1.74 23.93
CA MET A 1 22.44 2.94 23.60
C MET A 1 22.69 3.23 22.13
N SER A 2 21.85 2.68 21.23
CA SER A 2 22.02 2.82 19.78
C SER A 2 20.68 2.98 19.03
N HIS A 3 19.56 3.23 19.73
CA HIS A 3 18.22 3.33 19.13
C HIS A 3 17.96 4.68 18.43
N ASP A 4 18.72 5.73 18.74
CA ASP A 4 18.38 7.11 18.36
C ASP A 4 18.59 7.45 16.87
N HIS A 5 19.46 6.73 16.16
CA HIS A 5 19.77 7.03 14.75
C HIS A 5 18.87 6.31 13.74
N SER A 6 18.33 5.14 14.10
CA SER A 6 17.45 4.38 13.19
C SER A 6 16.05 5.02 13.15
N ASP A 7 15.55 5.47 14.30
CA ASP A 7 14.24 6.13 14.42
C ASP A 7 14.22 7.46 13.66
N SER A 8 15.30 8.27 13.77
CA SER A 8 15.45 9.52 13.02
C SER A 8 15.48 9.29 11.50
N HIS A 9 16.17 8.23 11.03
CA HIS A 9 16.22 7.89 9.61
C HIS A 9 14.86 7.42 9.08
N ALA A 10 14.15 6.54 9.81
CA ALA A 10 12.83 6.06 9.42
C ALA A 10 11.81 7.21 9.37
N ASN A 11 11.81 8.09 10.37
CA ASN A 11 10.92 9.25 10.45
C ASN A 11 11.14 10.20 9.27
N ASN A 12 12.37 10.64 9.02
CA ASN A 12 12.66 11.56 7.90
C ASN A 12 12.29 10.93 6.57
N HIS A 13 12.65 9.65 6.36
CA HIS A 13 12.40 8.96 5.10
C HIS A 13 10.90 8.81 4.79
N ASP A 14 10.08 8.46 5.78
CA ASP A 14 8.65 8.34 5.58
C ASP A 14 7.93 9.70 5.54
N TRP A 15 8.43 10.71 6.24
CA TRP A 15 7.90 12.07 6.15
C TRP A 15 8.14 12.70 4.78
N ASP A 16 9.33 12.52 4.21
CA ASP A 16 9.66 12.97 2.85
C ASP A 16 8.76 12.28 1.81
N LYS A 17 8.50 10.97 1.98
CA LYS A 17 7.55 10.24 1.13
C LYS A 17 6.13 10.75 1.28
N LEU A 18 5.67 11.00 2.51
CA LEU A 18 4.31 11.50 2.75
C LEU A 18 4.12 12.87 2.09
N SER A 19 5.10 13.76 2.25
CA SER A 19 5.10 15.08 1.63
C SER A 19 5.05 14.99 0.10
N ARG A 20 5.93 14.17 -0.49
CA ARG A 20 5.90 13.92 -1.94
C ARG A 20 4.59 13.29 -2.41
N TRP A 21 4.04 12.35 -1.65
CA TRP A 21 2.81 11.65 -2.01
C TRP A 21 1.63 12.61 -2.03
N HIS A 22 1.55 13.50 -1.04
CA HIS A 22 0.58 14.59 -1.01
C HIS A 22 0.71 15.52 -2.21
N ASP A 23 1.93 15.93 -2.56
CA ASP A 23 2.18 16.85 -3.68
C ASP A 23 1.83 16.21 -5.04
N ASP A 24 2.18 14.94 -5.24
CA ASP A 24 1.84 14.20 -6.46
C ASP A 24 0.31 13.98 -6.55
N MET A 25 -0.39 13.74 -5.42
CA MET A 25 -1.85 13.60 -5.41
C MET A 25 -2.59 14.91 -5.71
N THR A 26 -2.07 16.05 -5.25
CA THR A 26 -2.70 17.37 -5.43
C THR A 26 -2.42 17.99 -6.80
N SER A 27 -1.29 17.63 -7.42
CA SER A 27 -0.91 18.10 -8.76
C SER A 27 -1.45 17.23 -9.90
N ALA A 28 -1.90 16.00 -9.62
CA ALA A 28 -2.42 15.09 -10.64
C ALA A 28 -3.78 15.52 -11.21
N GLU A 29 -3.90 15.45 -12.54
CA GLU A 29 -5.15 15.72 -13.25
C GLU A 29 -6.27 14.73 -12.84
N PRO A 30 -7.51 15.20 -12.63
CA PRO A 30 -8.65 14.31 -12.39
C PRO A 30 -8.90 13.39 -13.59
N GLY A 31 -9.14 12.10 -13.34
CA GLY A 31 -9.42 11.11 -14.40
C GLY A 31 -8.25 10.19 -14.76
N GLY A 32 -7.18 10.20 -13.96
CA GLY A 32 -6.07 9.24 -14.05
C GLY A 32 -6.39 7.85 -13.47
N PHE A 33 -5.32 7.10 -13.21
CA PHE A 33 -5.32 5.72 -12.70
C PHE A 33 -6.31 5.49 -11.53
N PRO A 34 -7.13 4.42 -11.56
CA PRO A 34 -8.36 4.30 -10.75
C PRO A 34 -8.16 3.86 -9.29
N VAL A 35 -6.93 3.58 -8.86
CA VAL A 35 -6.66 3.02 -7.52
C VAL A 35 -5.51 3.74 -6.85
N PHE A 36 -5.64 3.89 -5.53
CA PHE A 36 -4.57 4.33 -4.64
C PHE A 36 -4.30 3.23 -3.62
N ALA A 37 -3.05 2.82 -3.52
CA ALA A 37 -2.57 1.75 -2.67
C ALA A 37 -1.51 2.26 -1.70
N VAL A 38 -1.71 2.02 -0.41
CA VAL A 38 -0.80 2.41 0.66
C VAL A 38 -0.38 1.16 1.42
N PHE A 39 0.91 0.83 1.35
CA PHE A 39 1.49 -0.25 2.14
C PHE A 39 2.00 0.30 3.47
N LEU A 40 1.57 -0.32 4.56
CA LEU A 40 2.04 -0.06 5.92
C LEU A 40 2.77 -1.30 6.40
N VAL A 41 4.08 -1.21 6.56
CA VAL A 41 4.96 -2.35 6.86
C VAL A 41 5.95 -2.00 7.98
N SER A 42 6.73 -2.97 8.42
CA SER A 42 7.94 -2.80 9.20
C SER A 42 9.18 -3.20 8.39
N GLY A 43 10.37 -2.84 8.86
CA GLY A 43 11.62 -3.21 8.19
C GLY A 43 11.88 -4.71 8.12
N GLU A 44 11.19 -5.51 8.94
CA GLU A 44 11.31 -6.97 9.01
C GLU A 44 10.36 -7.68 8.02
N ASP A 45 9.40 -6.97 7.42
CA ASP A 45 8.35 -7.52 6.55
C ASP A 45 8.82 -7.73 5.11
N ARG A 46 9.78 -8.63 4.91
CA ARG A 46 10.36 -8.92 3.61
C ARG A 46 9.34 -9.44 2.60
N GLU A 47 8.38 -10.26 3.03
CA GLU A 47 7.28 -10.71 2.17
C GLU A 47 6.41 -9.53 1.71
N ALA A 48 6.01 -8.62 2.62
CA ALA A 48 5.22 -7.46 2.25
C ALA A 48 5.97 -6.51 1.30
N HIS A 49 7.30 -6.41 1.45
CA HIS A 49 8.14 -5.67 0.50
C HIS A 49 8.13 -6.31 -0.90
N ASP A 50 8.09 -7.64 -1.00
CA ASP A 50 7.95 -8.34 -2.28
C ASP A 50 6.56 -8.12 -2.91
N VAL A 51 5.50 -8.15 -2.09
CA VAL A 51 4.14 -7.79 -2.54
C VAL A 51 4.11 -6.37 -3.09
N PHE A 52 4.70 -5.40 -2.37
CA PHE A 52 4.80 -4.02 -2.85
C PHE A 52 5.51 -3.92 -4.21
N ARG A 53 6.60 -4.67 -4.41
CA ARG A 53 7.33 -4.69 -5.70
C ARG A 53 6.44 -5.22 -6.83
N ALA A 54 5.63 -6.25 -6.57
CA ALA A 54 4.69 -6.79 -7.54
C ALA A 54 3.62 -5.76 -7.93
N PHE A 55 3.01 -5.09 -6.94
CA PHE A 55 2.06 -3.99 -7.18
C PHE A 55 2.70 -2.86 -7.98
N ARG A 56 3.91 -2.43 -7.61
CA ARG A 56 4.63 -1.35 -8.30
C ARG A 56 4.88 -1.67 -9.75
N THR A 57 5.40 -2.85 -10.05
CA THR A 57 5.63 -3.28 -11.44
C THR A 57 4.33 -3.31 -12.24
N SER A 58 3.21 -3.69 -11.62
CA SER A 58 1.91 -3.69 -12.29
C SER A 58 1.39 -2.27 -12.55
N PHE A 59 1.45 -1.40 -11.54
CA PHE A 59 0.98 -0.01 -11.63
C PHE A 59 1.78 0.76 -12.68
N GLU A 60 3.12 0.68 -12.65
CA GLU A 60 4.00 1.36 -13.61
C GLU A 60 3.70 0.94 -15.06
N LYS A 61 3.47 -0.36 -15.30
CA LYS A 61 3.11 -0.87 -16.64
C LYS A 61 1.78 -0.31 -17.16
N ARG A 62 0.87 0.06 -16.26
CA ARG A 62 -0.48 0.54 -16.56
C ARG A 62 -0.64 2.05 -16.36
N GLY A 63 0.47 2.78 -16.26
CA GLY A 63 0.49 4.24 -16.16
C GLY A 63 0.22 4.79 -14.76
N GLY A 64 0.23 3.95 -13.73
CA GLY A 64 0.19 4.36 -12.33
C GLY A 64 1.51 4.97 -11.89
N GLY A 65 1.43 6.03 -11.11
CA GLY A 65 2.60 6.76 -10.58
C GLY A 65 2.76 6.62 -9.06
N PHE A 66 3.66 7.44 -8.50
CA PHE A 66 3.90 7.48 -7.06
C PHE A 66 2.66 7.91 -6.27
N GLN A 67 1.81 8.77 -6.84
CA GLN A 67 0.51 9.11 -6.27
C GLN A 67 -0.39 7.89 -6.08
N ASN A 68 -0.29 6.88 -6.94
CA ASN A 68 -1.15 5.71 -6.90
C ASN A 68 -0.63 4.60 -5.99
N LEU A 69 0.66 4.57 -5.67
CA LEU A 69 1.25 3.50 -4.88
C LEU A 69 2.40 4.01 -4.02
N VAL A 70 2.26 3.88 -2.71
CA VAL A 70 3.27 4.29 -1.73
C VAL A 70 3.44 3.22 -0.64
N ILE A 71 4.59 3.23 0.01
CA ILE A 71 4.95 2.30 1.09
C ILE A 71 5.69 3.03 2.21
N PHE A 72 5.19 2.87 3.44
CA PHE A 72 5.74 3.43 4.66
C PHE A 72 6.23 2.33 5.59
N GLY A 73 7.26 2.63 6.37
CA GLY A 73 7.81 1.72 7.39
C GLY A 73 8.90 0.75 6.90
N GLN A 74 9.42 0.93 5.68
CA GLN A 74 10.49 0.09 5.09
C GLN A 74 11.78 0.05 5.92
N HIS A 75 11.99 1.03 6.80
CA HIS A 75 13.19 1.16 7.64
C HIS A 75 12.86 1.10 9.14
N GLY A 76 11.66 0.65 9.50
CA GLY A 76 11.14 0.68 10.88
C GLY A 76 9.83 1.47 10.99
N ILE A 77 9.09 1.26 12.07
CA ILE A 77 7.81 1.96 12.30
C ILE A 77 8.10 3.42 12.66
N SER A 78 7.80 4.33 11.73
CA SER A 78 7.98 5.76 11.90
C SER A 78 6.78 6.44 12.58
N GLU A 79 6.97 7.67 13.05
CA GLU A 79 5.87 8.54 13.51
C GLU A 79 4.81 8.73 12.42
N THR A 80 5.23 8.84 11.15
CA THR A 80 4.32 8.90 9.99
C THR A 80 3.42 7.67 9.93
N VAL A 81 3.96 6.46 10.12
CA VAL A 81 3.18 5.22 10.17
C VAL A 81 2.23 5.24 11.39
N GLY A 82 2.74 5.66 12.56
CA GLY A 82 1.96 5.77 13.79
C GLY A 82 0.76 6.72 13.67
N ASP A 83 0.90 7.82 12.95
CA ASP A 83 -0.16 8.81 12.71
C ASP A 83 -1.13 8.40 11.59
N LEU A 84 -0.66 7.62 10.60
CA LEU A 84 -1.49 7.14 9.49
C LEU A 84 -2.45 6.04 9.93
N LEU A 85 -2.01 5.08 10.74
CA LEU A 85 -2.83 3.95 11.20
C LEU A 85 -4.19 4.37 11.77
N PRO A 86 -4.29 5.26 12.79
CA PRO A 86 -5.59 5.64 13.35
C PRO A 86 -6.45 6.42 12.36
N ARG A 87 -5.84 7.17 11.42
CA ARG A 87 -6.58 7.87 10.35
C ARG A 87 -7.22 6.90 9.35
N LEU A 88 -6.64 5.72 9.20
CA LEU A 88 -7.16 4.61 8.41
C LEU A 88 -8.08 3.68 9.21
N GLY A 89 -8.36 4.00 10.48
CA GLY A 89 -9.13 3.14 11.38
C GLY A 89 -8.41 1.85 11.80
N MET A 90 -7.08 1.83 11.71
CA MET A 90 -6.23 0.68 11.99
C MET A 90 -5.55 0.78 13.35
N SER A 91 -5.23 -0.37 13.94
CA SER A 91 -4.38 -0.48 15.13
C SER A 91 -2.94 -0.84 14.73
N PRO A 92 -1.94 -0.61 15.60
CA PRO A 92 -0.54 -1.02 15.36
C PRO A 92 -0.37 -2.49 14.99
N ASP A 93 -1.19 -3.37 15.57
CA ASP A 93 -1.13 -4.82 15.35
C ASP A 93 -1.61 -5.22 13.94
N ALA A 94 -2.11 -4.29 13.14
CA ALA A 94 -2.51 -4.52 11.77
C ALA A 94 -1.31 -4.52 10.78
N ILE A 95 -0.10 -4.16 11.22
CA ILE A 95 1.09 -4.19 10.36
C ILE A 95 1.61 -5.65 10.22
N PRO A 96 1.93 -6.13 9.01
CA PRO A 96 1.87 -5.41 7.74
C PRO A 96 0.48 -5.46 7.07
N SER A 97 0.11 -4.39 6.38
CA SER A 97 -1.18 -4.27 5.70
C SER A 97 -1.09 -3.45 4.41
N LEU A 98 -2.00 -3.75 3.49
CA LEU A 98 -2.30 -2.97 2.29
C LEU A 98 -3.63 -2.24 2.49
N ALA A 99 -3.62 -0.91 2.41
CA ALA A 99 -4.81 -0.07 2.37
C ALA A 99 -5.10 0.37 0.93
N LEU A 100 -6.34 0.17 0.46
CA LEU A 100 -6.79 0.49 -0.90
C LEU A 100 -7.92 1.52 -0.90
N PHE A 101 -7.82 2.46 -1.84
CA PHE A 101 -8.83 3.47 -2.12
C PHE A 101 -9.20 3.45 -3.61
N GLY A 102 -10.49 3.50 -3.91
CA GLY A 102 -11.01 3.45 -5.27
C GLY A 102 -11.00 4.79 -6.01
N HIS A 103 -10.65 5.88 -5.32
CA HIS A 103 -10.35 7.18 -5.91
C HIS A 103 -9.72 8.12 -4.86
N ARG A 104 -9.21 9.27 -5.31
CA ARG A 104 -8.49 10.26 -4.49
C ARG A 104 -9.27 10.88 -3.31
N TYR A 105 -10.59 10.73 -3.30
CA TYR A 105 -11.50 11.30 -2.30
C TYR A 105 -12.37 10.22 -1.66
N ALA A 106 -11.95 8.96 -1.73
CA ALA A 106 -12.73 7.87 -1.18
C ALA A 106 -12.84 8.02 0.34
N GLU A 107 -14.06 7.98 0.86
CA GLU A 107 -14.32 7.96 2.30
C GLU A 107 -14.15 6.55 2.89
N SER A 108 -14.22 5.53 2.03
CA SER A 108 -14.00 4.13 2.38
C SER A 108 -12.58 3.69 2.03
N VAL A 109 -11.93 3.01 2.97
CA VAL A 109 -10.68 2.30 2.76
C VAL A 109 -10.91 0.80 2.91
N GLN A 110 -10.32 0.00 2.03
CA GLN A 110 -10.26 -1.44 2.21
C GLN A 110 -8.89 -1.84 2.73
N ILE A 111 -8.86 -2.60 3.82
CA ILE A 111 -7.64 -3.09 4.44
C ILE A 111 -7.49 -4.58 4.15
N LEU A 112 -6.34 -4.95 3.60
CA LEU A 112 -5.91 -6.33 3.42
C LEU A 112 -4.69 -6.59 4.31
N PRO A 113 -4.80 -7.47 5.33
CA PRO A 113 -3.64 -7.94 6.08
C PRO A 113 -2.66 -8.65 5.17
N LEU A 114 -1.37 -8.36 5.33
CA LEU A 114 -0.28 -9.03 4.64
C LEU A 114 0.44 -9.97 5.60
N THR A 115 1.19 -10.92 5.05
CA THR A 115 2.02 -11.80 5.87
C THR A 115 3.19 -11.02 6.46
N HIS A 116 3.42 -11.21 7.76
CA HIS A 116 4.58 -10.69 8.47
C HIS A 116 5.83 -11.53 8.17
N GLY A 117 7.00 -10.89 8.14
CA GLY A 117 8.30 -11.55 8.09
C GLY A 117 8.77 -11.98 6.69
N ASP A 118 9.49 -13.10 6.63
CA ASP A 118 10.17 -13.60 5.43
C ASP A 118 9.22 -14.35 4.46
N PRO A 119 9.47 -14.26 3.15
CA PRO A 119 8.69 -14.99 2.16
C PRO A 119 8.86 -16.51 2.31
N ASP A 120 7.74 -17.21 2.38
CA ASP A 120 7.68 -18.67 2.36
C ASP A 120 7.79 -19.19 0.91
N SER A 121 8.91 -19.87 0.61
CA SER A 121 9.19 -20.39 -0.75
C SER A 121 8.28 -21.55 -1.16
N GLU A 122 7.61 -22.21 -0.21
CA GLU A 122 6.66 -23.29 -0.50
C GLU A 122 5.24 -22.77 -0.74
N ARG A 123 4.98 -21.50 -0.39
CA ARG A 123 3.67 -20.88 -0.54
C ARG A 123 3.40 -20.52 -2.00
N ASP A 124 2.32 -21.07 -2.53
CA ASP A 124 1.86 -20.72 -3.87
C ASP A 124 1.41 -19.25 -3.93
N THR A 125 2.16 -18.46 -4.70
CA THR A 125 1.90 -17.02 -4.92
C THR A 125 0.52 -16.77 -5.52
N GLU A 126 0.04 -17.64 -6.41
CA GLU A 126 -1.24 -17.46 -7.10
C GLU A 126 -2.43 -17.70 -6.16
N SER A 127 -2.22 -18.45 -5.08
CA SER A 127 -3.22 -18.70 -4.05
C SER A 127 -3.38 -17.53 -3.06
N GLN A 128 -2.39 -16.62 -3.00
CA GLN A 128 -2.34 -15.61 -1.95
C GLN A 128 -3.43 -14.53 -2.10
N PRO A 129 -4.02 -14.04 -1.00
CA PRO A 129 -5.06 -13.02 -1.04
C PRO A 129 -4.65 -11.73 -1.78
N TRP A 130 -3.42 -11.26 -1.57
CA TRP A 130 -2.91 -10.04 -2.24
C TRP A 130 -2.83 -10.20 -3.76
N ARG A 131 -2.58 -11.41 -4.26
CA ARG A 131 -2.48 -11.67 -5.69
C ARG A 131 -3.85 -11.60 -6.34
N LYS A 132 -4.89 -12.12 -5.68
CA LYS A 132 -6.29 -11.98 -6.14
C LYS A 132 -6.70 -10.50 -6.20
N VAL A 133 -6.35 -9.73 -5.17
CA VAL A 133 -6.61 -8.28 -5.12
C VAL A 133 -5.84 -7.56 -6.24
N LEU A 134 -4.57 -7.90 -6.47
CA LEU A 134 -3.80 -7.33 -7.57
C LEU A 134 -4.46 -7.64 -8.93
N ASN A 135 -4.88 -8.88 -9.17
CA ASN A 135 -5.56 -9.26 -10.41
C ASN A 135 -6.86 -8.45 -10.62
N GLN A 136 -7.65 -8.25 -9.58
CA GLN A 136 -8.87 -7.42 -9.66
C GLN A 136 -8.56 -5.94 -9.95
N VAL A 137 -7.49 -5.40 -9.35
CA VAL A 137 -7.00 -4.05 -9.65
C VAL A 137 -6.56 -3.96 -11.11
N GLU A 138 -5.80 -4.94 -11.59
CA GLU A 138 -5.35 -5.02 -12.98
C GLU A 138 -6.52 -5.04 -13.97
N GLU A 139 -7.51 -5.89 -13.73
CA GLU A 139 -8.72 -5.99 -14.55
C GLU A 139 -9.50 -4.66 -14.58
N ALA A 140 -9.62 -3.98 -13.44
CA ALA A 140 -10.32 -2.69 -13.37
C ALA A 140 -9.59 -1.58 -14.14
N ILE A 141 -8.25 -1.56 -14.10
CA ILE A 141 -7.45 -0.61 -14.88
C ILE A 141 -7.57 -0.88 -16.38
N ASP A 142 -7.44 -2.16 -16.77
CA ASP A 142 -7.48 -2.58 -18.18
C ASP A 142 -8.88 -2.38 -18.79
N SER A 143 -9.94 -2.36 -17.97
CA SER A 143 -11.34 -2.13 -18.39
C SER A 143 -11.73 -0.65 -18.56
N GLN A 144 -10.79 0.30 -18.44
CA GLN A 144 -10.96 1.72 -18.76
C GLN A 144 -12.22 2.42 -18.19
N GLY A 145 -12.50 2.28 -16.89
CA GLY A 145 -13.42 3.21 -16.20
C GLY A 145 -14.64 2.64 -15.49
N GLN A 146 -14.69 1.33 -15.21
CA GLN A 146 -15.48 0.89 -14.07
C GLN A 146 -14.73 1.29 -12.81
N ALA A 147 -15.33 2.16 -12.00
CA ALA A 147 -14.86 2.42 -10.65
C ALA A 147 -14.70 1.06 -9.95
N LEU A 148 -13.51 0.81 -9.40
CA LEU A 148 -13.26 -0.42 -8.66
C LEU A 148 -14.20 -0.43 -7.46
N ASP A 149 -15.20 -1.31 -7.50
CA ASP A 149 -16.05 -1.51 -6.34
C ASP A 149 -15.24 -2.26 -5.28
N LEU A 150 -14.70 -1.50 -4.33
CA LEU A 150 -13.93 -2.07 -3.22
C LEU A 150 -14.77 -3.05 -2.37
N ALA A 151 -16.11 -2.99 -2.44
CA ALA A 151 -16.95 -4.01 -1.79
C ALA A 151 -16.86 -5.38 -2.49
N SER A 152 -16.56 -5.40 -3.79
CA SER A 152 -16.37 -6.62 -4.58
C SER A 152 -14.98 -7.27 -4.41
N LEU A 153 -14.00 -6.50 -3.90
CA LEU A 153 -12.67 -6.99 -3.53
C LEU A 153 -12.69 -7.82 -2.23
N GLN A 154 -13.87 -8.05 -1.63
CA GLN A 154 -14.02 -8.95 -0.49
C GLN A 154 -13.73 -10.40 -0.91
N GLY A 155 -12.48 -10.81 -0.73
CA GLY A 155 -12.13 -12.19 -0.52
C GLY A 155 -12.73 -12.65 0.80
N THR A 156 -13.92 -13.25 0.70
CA THR A 156 -14.59 -14.14 1.66
C THR A 156 -13.63 -14.71 2.72
N VAL A 157 -14.03 -14.52 3.99
CA VAL A 157 -13.48 -15.13 5.21
C VAL A 157 -13.10 -16.61 4.99
#